data_AF-A0A4S8K8Y9-F1
#
_entry.id   AF-A0A4S8K8Y9-F1
#
_cell.length_a   1.000
_cell.length_b   1.000
_cell.length_c   1.000
_cell.angle_alpha   90.00
_cell.angle_beta   90.00
_cell.angle_gamma   90.00
#
_symmetry.space_group_name_H-M   'P 1'
#
loop_
_entity.id
_entity.type
_entity.pdbx_description
1 polymer ?
#
loop_
_entity_poly.entity_id
_entity_poly.type
_entity_poly.pdbx_seq_one_letter_code
_entity_poly.pdbx_strand_id
1 'polypeptide(L)'
;MQDGAETRNLPIDIAFARLGEWLVDRKRIPQDWRKRLSAIRARISSALPSLPRDLDPFLQTLDPEAIGYLEVKNIYSILLNSTTESRNIFGRLSGSAGEWESIVRSFEKDHIFLGEAAQIMVQNVNYEIPYQRKQMQKVQQQLAELERKEADIKRNAALSAAKYSEACQELGLQGNNVRLELLEAAKTLPSTFSKILEVLNSDSMLKAMEYYQNFVKDVHTEKEKSPGSVLENLRHLHENPPSLYVSMSAEVQNSLSDMSTSDVHVSARTPTDTILPMGGIDWNISVDDTQIDWDVDAVEQLEESGNSFGSYEIIDYNVEKDSENGKDLLYDNTSSKKTEGIVPEASESEICWDISLENPQVDMLEDAVVPDVGIDKPNPTETSQSESFEERSQLLETEYRNKILDDLFEVKSFLNQRSIEMRSEETSSLQHQVQAVAPSVLQQYSPDVVRLMISEISSAISMLTDRKTRDLIMILNSKRFLDRLVLTLEEKKNHEVKLRESLNDLSVRRVELQNTLSSSWPKHEAAIAKTRELKTLCETTLSSLFDGRPVNIIGEINTLLTASISS
;
A
#
# COMPACT_ATOMS: atom_id res chain seq x y z
N MET A 1 -83.14 -5.14 6.78
CA MET A 1 -82.64 -3.94 7.47
C MET A 1 -81.39 -4.35 8.22
N GLN A 2 -80.25 -3.71 8.01
CA GLN A 2 -79.06 -3.94 8.84
C GLN A 2 -79.23 -3.19 10.17
N ASP A 3 -78.65 -3.73 11.25
CA ASP A 3 -78.90 -3.21 12.59
C ASP A 3 -78.12 -1.89 12.82
N GLY A 4 -78.81 -0.92 13.45
CA GLY A 4 -78.21 0.33 13.89
C GLY A 4 -77.15 0.14 14.98
N ALA A 5 -77.09 -1.03 15.61
CA ALA A 5 -76.03 -1.41 16.54
C ALA A 5 -74.70 -1.77 15.83
N GLU A 6 -74.73 -2.57 14.77
CA GLU A 6 -73.52 -3.04 14.06
C GLU A 6 -72.71 -1.87 13.49
N THR A 7 -73.40 -0.90 12.88
CA THR A 7 -72.77 0.28 12.26
C THR A 7 -72.14 1.27 13.25
N ARG A 8 -72.44 1.13 14.55
CA ARG A 8 -71.81 1.91 15.64
C ARG A 8 -70.47 1.30 16.10
N ASN A 9 -70.30 -0.01 15.96
CA ASN A 9 -69.13 -0.74 16.48
C ASN A 9 -67.95 -0.82 15.50
N LEU A 10 -68.17 -0.52 14.21
CA LEU A 10 -67.10 -0.44 13.21
C LEU A 10 -66.05 0.62 13.60
N PRO A 11 -64.74 0.40 13.39
CA PRO A 11 -63.74 1.43 13.63
C PRO A 11 -63.94 2.68 12.75
N ILE A 12 -63.32 3.79 13.15
CA ILE A 12 -63.14 4.98 12.30
C ILE A 12 -61.65 5.07 11.94
N ASP A 13 -61.30 4.64 10.74
CA ASP A 13 -59.94 4.76 10.24
C ASP A 13 -59.73 6.11 9.54
N ILE A 14 -58.66 6.83 9.91
CA ILE A 14 -58.36 8.18 9.41
C ILE A 14 -56.92 8.23 8.90
N ALA A 15 -56.70 8.61 7.65
CA ALA A 15 -55.36 8.78 7.09
C ALA A 15 -54.65 9.97 7.75
N PHE A 16 -53.47 9.75 8.34
CA PHE A 16 -52.73 10.76 9.12
C PHE A 16 -52.51 12.07 8.33
N ALA A 17 -52.13 11.95 7.05
CA ALA A 17 -51.90 13.07 6.13
C ALA A 17 -53.11 14.00 5.94
N ARG A 18 -54.34 13.49 6.15
CA ARG A 18 -55.59 14.25 6.00
C ARG A 18 -56.32 14.51 7.32
N LEU A 19 -55.74 14.11 8.46
CA LEU A 19 -56.35 14.26 9.78
C LEU A 19 -56.72 15.72 10.08
N GLY A 20 -55.83 16.67 9.77
CA GLY A 20 -56.08 18.10 9.95
C GLY A 20 -57.20 18.70 9.11
N GLU A 21 -57.48 18.14 7.92
CA GLU A 21 -58.63 18.52 7.09
C GLU A 21 -59.92 17.92 7.67
N TRP A 22 -59.90 16.61 7.92
CA TRP A 22 -61.02 15.83 8.44
C TRP A 22 -61.58 16.39 9.77
N LEU A 23 -60.69 16.86 10.64
CA LEU A 23 -61.04 17.53 11.91
C LEU A 23 -61.82 18.85 11.70
N VAL A 24 -61.50 19.60 10.64
CA VAL A 24 -62.17 20.85 10.28
C VAL A 24 -63.48 20.59 9.52
N ASP A 25 -63.48 19.67 8.55
CA ASP A 25 -64.66 19.28 7.77
C ASP A 25 -65.80 18.76 8.67
N ARG A 26 -65.45 17.94 9.66
CA ARG A 26 -66.39 17.42 10.66
C ARG A 26 -66.65 18.38 11.82
N LYS A 27 -66.19 19.64 11.72
CA LYS A 27 -66.38 20.72 12.71
C LYS A 27 -65.94 20.32 14.13
N ARG A 28 -64.96 19.42 14.25
CA ARG A 28 -64.33 19.06 15.55
C ARG A 28 -63.34 20.14 16.00
N ILE A 29 -62.80 20.90 15.05
CA ILE A 29 -61.89 22.03 15.24
C ILE A 29 -62.39 23.23 14.40
N PRO A 30 -62.30 24.49 14.89
CA PRO A 30 -62.66 25.68 14.11
C PRO A 30 -61.72 25.91 12.90
N GLN A 31 -62.24 26.43 11.78
CA GLN A 31 -61.43 26.73 10.58
C GLN A 31 -60.22 27.66 10.88
N ASP A 32 -60.38 28.62 11.79
CA ASP A 32 -59.32 29.55 12.22
C ASP A 32 -58.30 28.96 13.22
N TRP A 33 -58.27 27.64 13.44
CA TRP A 33 -57.42 27.03 14.49
C TRP A 33 -55.94 27.41 14.38
N ARG A 34 -55.40 27.57 13.17
CA ARG A 34 -54.01 28.02 12.95
C ARG A 34 -53.74 29.43 13.49
N LYS A 35 -54.70 30.35 13.34
CA LYS A 35 -54.62 31.73 13.91
C LYS A 35 -54.77 31.72 15.43
N ARG A 36 -55.53 30.78 15.96
CA ARG A 36 -55.66 30.58 17.41
C ARG A 36 -54.39 29.96 17.99
N LEU A 37 -53.80 28.99 17.29
CA LEU A 37 -52.55 28.35 17.68
C LEU A 37 -51.38 29.34 17.70
N SER A 38 -51.25 30.24 16.71
CA SER A 38 -50.23 31.29 16.77
C SER A 38 -50.45 32.27 17.93
N ALA A 39 -51.70 32.61 18.26
CA ALA A 39 -52.03 33.41 19.45
C ALA A 39 -51.76 32.68 20.78
N ILE A 40 -51.81 31.34 20.80
CA ILE A 40 -51.42 30.52 21.96
C ILE A 40 -49.89 30.45 22.06
N ARG A 41 -49.18 30.20 20.95
CA ARG A 41 -47.71 30.20 20.90
C ARG A 41 -47.12 31.54 21.33
N ALA A 42 -47.72 32.67 20.95
CA ALA A 42 -47.32 33.99 21.45
C ALA A 42 -47.41 34.12 22.99
N ARG A 43 -48.35 33.42 23.64
CA ARG A 43 -48.45 33.36 25.11
C ARG A 43 -47.42 32.42 25.72
N ILE A 44 -47.08 31.31 25.06
CA ILE A 44 -45.97 30.45 25.46
C ILE A 44 -44.67 31.27 25.44
N SER A 45 -44.41 32.02 24.38
CA SER A 45 -43.23 32.89 24.27
C SER A 45 -43.17 33.98 25.36
N SER A 46 -44.31 34.50 25.84
CA SER A 46 -44.33 35.46 26.96
C SER A 46 -44.22 34.81 28.34
N ALA A 47 -44.65 33.54 28.49
CA ALA A 47 -44.62 32.78 29.75
C ALA A 47 -43.34 31.94 29.95
N LEU A 48 -42.51 31.78 28.90
CA LEU A 48 -41.25 31.04 28.96
C LEU A 48 -40.14 31.74 29.79
N PRO A 49 -40.06 33.09 29.85
CA PRO A 49 -39.14 33.79 30.76
C PRO A 49 -39.57 33.75 32.23
N SER A 50 -40.86 33.55 32.54
CA SER A 50 -41.41 33.45 33.91
C SER A 50 -41.42 32.01 34.46
N LEU A 51 -40.77 31.08 33.76
CA LEU A 51 -40.71 29.65 34.10
C LEU A 51 -39.46 29.33 34.95
N PRO A 52 -39.62 28.86 36.21
CA PRO A 52 -38.49 28.45 37.05
C PRO A 52 -37.83 27.17 36.53
N ARG A 53 -36.61 27.29 35.97
CA ARG A 53 -35.89 26.20 35.30
C ARG A 53 -35.20 25.22 36.25
N ASP A 54 -35.10 25.57 37.52
CA ASP A 54 -34.38 24.79 38.53
C ASP A 54 -35.21 23.65 39.14
N LEU A 55 -36.50 23.53 38.78
CA LEU A 55 -37.43 22.56 39.37
C LEU A 55 -37.32 21.15 38.80
N ASP A 56 -36.99 21.01 37.51
CA ASP A 56 -36.92 19.72 36.83
C ASP A 56 -35.97 19.78 35.61
N PRO A 57 -35.10 18.77 35.38
CA PRO A 57 -34.19 18.72 34.22
C PRO A 57 -34.89 18.92 32.86
N PHE A 58 -36.14 18.46 32.71
CA PHE A 58 -36.94 18.67 31.50
C PHE A 58 -37.04 20.16 31.13
N LEU A 59 -37.25 21.03 32.12
CA LEU A 59 -37.39 22.49 31.93
C LEU A 59 -36.09 23.17 31.48
N GLN A 60 -34.95 22.51 31.70
CA GLN A 60 -33.62 22.98 31.24
C GLN A 60 -33.34 22.56 29.79
N THR A 61 -33.96 21.47 29.34
CA THR A 61 -33.84 20.93 27.97
C THR A 61 -34.90 21.43 26.99
N LEU A 62 -35.78 22.35 27.39
CA LEU A 62 -36.83 22.91 26.53
C LEU A 62 -36.27 23.75 25.38
N ASP A 63 -36.44 23.27 24.16
CA ASP A 63 -36.31 24.07 22.94
C ASP A 63 -37.55 24.98 22.78
N PRO A 64 -37.41 26.32 22.76
CA PRO A 64 -38.52 27.27 22.62
C PRO A 64 -39.40 27.07 21.37
N GLU A 65 -38.85 26.53 20.28
CA GLU A 65 -39.59 26.33 19.03
C GLU A 65 -40.38 25.01 19.01
N ALA A 66 -39.99 24.05 19.85
CA ALA A 66 -40.59 22.70 19.92
C ALA A 66 -41.77 22.57 20.90
N ILE A 67 -42.07 23.61 21.69
CA ILE A 67 -43.10 23.61 22.74
C ILE A 67 -44.52 23.58 22.14
N GLY A 68 -45.14 22.41 22.10
CA GLY A 68 -46.54 22.21 21.75
C GLY A 68 -47.40 21.82 22.97
N TYR A 69 -48.63 21.35 22.71
CA TYR A 69 -49.57 20.95 23.76
C TYR A 69 -49.01 19.92 24.77
N LEU A 70 -48.22 18.93 24.32
CA LEU A 70 -47.64 17.91 25.20
C LEU A 70 -46.64 18.53 26.18
N GLU A 71 -45.72 19.36 25.68
CA GLU A 71 -44.74 20.07 26.50
C GLU A 71 -45.42 21.02 27.48
N VAL A 72 -46.40 21.80 27.02
CA VAL A 72 -47.21 22.73 27.84
C VAL A 72 -47.93 21.98 28.97
N LYS A 73 -48.47 20.78 28.68
CA LYS A 73 -49.15 19.94 29.66
C LYS A 73 -48.17 19.35 30.67
N ASN A 74 -46.98 18.92 30.24
CA ASN A 74 -45.93 18.44 31.14
C ASN A 74 -45.45 19.57 32.08
N ILE A 75 -45.13 20.74 31.52
CA ILE A 75 -44.76 21.96 32.27
C ILE A 75 -45.82 22.29 33.32
N TYR A 76 -47.10 22.31 32.95
CA TYR A 76 -48.19 22.54 33.90
C TYR A 76 -48.23 21.48 35.01
N SER A 77 -48.00 20.20 34.70
CA SER A 77 -47.98 19.14 35.72
C SER A 77 -46.79 19.24 36.68
N ILE A 78 -45.61 19.62 36.19
CA ILE A 78 -44.42 19.87 37.01
C ILE A 78 -44.66 21.08 37.94
N LEU A 79 -45.25 22.17 37.42
CA LEU A 79 -45.63 23.35 38.21
C LEU A 79 -46.71 23.03 39.25
N LEU A 80 -47.68 22.16 38.93
CA LEU A 80 -48.72 21.72 39.86
C LEU A 80 -48.15 20.87 41.01
N ASN A 81 -47.24 19.94 40.71
CA ASN A 81 -46.62 19.06 41.69
C ASN A 81 -45.63 19.80 42.63
N SER A 82 -45.07 20.92 42.18
CA SER A 82 -44.09 21.73 42.93
C SER A 82 -44.70 22.94 43.68
N THR A 83 -45.88 23.41 43.28
CA THR A 83 -46.53 24.58 43.89
C THR A 83 -47.47 24.18 45.04
N THR A 84 -47.12 24.55 46.27
CA THR A 84 -47.97 24.33 47.46
C THR A 84 -49.20 25.26 47.48
N GLU A 85 -50.26 24.87 46.75
CA GLU A 85 -51.63 25.43 46.77
C GLU A 85 -51.76 26.96 47.00
N SER A 86 -51.00 27.79 46.26
CA SER A 86 -51.16 29.25 46.25
C SER A 86 -52.41 29.68 45.46
N ARG A 87 -53.59 29.26 45.90
CA ARG A 87 -54.86 29.49 45.21
C ARG A 87 -55.32 30.93 45.44
N ASN A 88 -55.55 31.65 44.36
CA ASN A 88 -56.11 33.00 44.37
C ASN A 88 -57.59 32.96 44.82
N ILE A 89 -58.14 34.09 45.25
CA ILE A 89 -59.45 34.24 45.92
C ILE A 89 -60.62 33.61 45.12
N PHE A 90 -60.49 33.47 43.80
CA PHE A 90 -61.44 32.80 42.91
C PHE A 90 -61.16 31.30 42.67
N GLY A 91 -60.41 30.64 43.55
CA GLY A 91 -60.14 29.19 43.53
C GLY A 91 -59.15 28.69 42.47
N ARG A 92 -58.62 29.61 41.63
CA ARG A 92 -57.62 29.35 40.58
C ARG A 92 -56.20 29.32 41.14
N LEU A 93 -55.27 28.64 40.47
CA LEU A 93 -53.84 28.70 40.79
C LEU A 93 -53.29 30.12 40.57
N SER A 94 -52.31 30.53 41.37
CA SER A 94 -51.63 31.84 41.27
C SER A 94 -50.18 31.68 40.78
N GLY A 95 -49.57 32.79 40.35
CA GLY A 95 -48.24 32.79 39.74
C GLY A 95 -48.18 32.00 38.41
N SER A 96 -46.97 31.58 38.02
CA SER A 96 -46.73 30.91 36.72
C SER A 96 -47.61 29.67 36.52
N ALA A 97 -47.90 28.89 37.58
CA ALA A 97 -48.79 27.74 37.49
C ALA A 97 -50.19 28.10 36.92
N GLY A 98 -50.76 29.25 37.30
CA GLY A 98 -52.05 29.73 36.77
C GLY A 98 -51.96 30.33 35.36
N GLU A 99 -50.79 30.83 34.95
CA GLU A 99 -50.53 31.26 33.57
C GLU A 99 -50.47 30.05 32.63
N TRP A 100 -49.68 29.03 32.99
CA TRP A 100 -49.59 27.78 32.23
C TRP A 100 -50.92 26.99 32.25
N GLU A 101 -51.69 27.01 33.34
CA GLU A 101 -53.08 26.49 33.38
C GLU A 101 -53.97 27.17 32.32
N SER A 102 -53.86 28.49 32.19
CA SER A 102 -54.61 29.28 31.20
C SER A 102 -54.20 28.93 29.76
N ILE A 103 -52.92 28.61 29.53
CA ILE A 103 -52.41 28.14 28.24
C ILE A 103 -52.95 26.74 27.92
N VAL A 104 -52.87 25.77 28.84
CA VAL A 104 -53.46 24.41 28.68
C VAL A 104 -54.96 24.51 28.33
N ARG A 105 -55.74 25.25 29.13
CA ARG A 105 -57.18 25.48 28.89
C ARG A 105 -57.46 26.14 27.53
N SER A 106 -56.51 26.90 26.97
CA SER A 106 -56.66 27.52 25.65
C SER A 106 -56.36 26.59 24.47
N PHE A 107 -55.54 25.55 24.67
CA PHE A 107 -55.38 24.44 23.73
C PHE A 107 -56.59 23.49 23.73
N GLU A 108 -57.08 23.15 24.93
CA GLU A 108 -58.19 22.20 25.12
C GLU A 108 -59.52 22.78 24.65
N LYS A 109 -59.71 24.09 24.80
CA LYS A 109 -60.86 24.80 24.23
C LYS A 109 -60.91 24.61 22.71
N ASP A 110 -62.05 24.12 22.23
CA ASP A 110 -62.33 23.84 20.82
C ASP A 110 -61.31 22.85 20.19
N HIS A 111 -60.68 22.00 21.02
CA HIS A 111 -59.72 20.94 20.67
C HIS A 111 -58.57 21.37 19.74
N ILE A 112 -58.04 22.58 19.90
CA ILE A 112 -56.99 23.13 19.03
C ILE A 112 -55.72 22.27 19.05
N PHE A 113 -55.43 21.59 20.17
CA PHE A 113 -54.31 20.63 20.26
C PHE A 113 -54.37 19.48 19.24
N LEU A 114 -55.56 19.01 18.84
CA LEU A 114 -55.68 17.97 17.81
C LEU A 114 -55.23 18.45 16.43
N GLY A 115 -55.35 19.76 16.15
CA GLY A 115 -54.87 20.38 14.91
C GLY A 115 -53.35 20.51 14.90
N GLU A 116 -52.76 20.91 16.03
CA GLU A 116 -51.30 20.91 16.21
C GLU A 116 -50.72 19.49 16.13
N ALA A 117 -51.32 18.52 16.83
CA ALA A 117 -50.91 17.13 16.80
C ALA A 117 -50.95 16.54 15.38
N ALA A 118 -52.01 16.82 14.62
CA ALA A 118 -52.11 16.43 13.22
C ALA A 118 -50.99 17.05 12.36
N GLN A 119 -50.66 18.33 12.56
CA GLN A 119 -49.58 19.00 11.84
C GLN A 119 -48.20 18.42 12.19
N ILE A 120 -47.91 18.20 13.49
CA ILE A 120 -46.62 17.64 13.93
C ILE A 120 -46.46 16.19 13.47
N MET A 121 -47.50 15.35 13.54
CA MET A 121 -47.43 13.98 13.03
C MET A 121 -47.12 13.94 11.53
N VAL A 122 -47.71 14.83 10.72
CA VAL A 122 -47.41 14.91 9.28
C VAL A 122 -45.98 15.39 9.03
N GLN A 123 -45.47 16.37 9.77
CA GLN A 123 -44.07 16.81 9.65
C GLN A 123 -43.09 15.69 10.03
N ASN A 124 -43.33 15.02 11.16
CA ASN A 124 -42.45 13.97 11.67
C ASN A 124 -42.38 12.76 10.74
N VAL A 125 -43.54 12.30 10.23
CA VAL A 125 -43.64 11.11 9.38
C VAL A 125 -43.07 11.37 7.98
N ASN A 126 -43.34 12.55 7.39
CA ASN A 126 -42.95 12.83 6.01
C ASN A 126 -41.51 13.35 5.88
N TYR A 127 -40.97 14.02 6.91
CA TYR A 127 -39.69 14.73 6.82
C TYR A 127 -38.70 14.35 7.93
N GLU A 128 -39.02 14.59 9.20
CA GLU A 128 -38.02 14.48 10.28
C GLU A 128 -37.49 13.05 10.46
N ILE A 129 -38.39 12.07 10.63
CA ILE A 129 -38.01 10.67 10.85
C ILE A 129 -37.29 10.10 9.61
N PRO A 130 -37.78 10.27 8.37
CA PRO A 130 -37.03 9.85 7.17
C PRO A 130 -35.65 10.51 7.03
N TYR A 131 -35.53 11.81 7.34
CA TYR A 131 -34.26 12.54 7.27
C TYR A 131 -33.24 12.03 8.29
N GLN A 132 -33.66 11.91 9.55
CA GLN A 132 -32.81 11.43 10.65
C GLN A 132 -32.40 9.97 10.42
N ARG A 133 -33.32 9.10 9.98
CA ARG A 133 -33.03 7.72 9.57
C ARG A 133 -31.98 7.65 8.46
N LYS A 134 -32.14 8.46 7.40
CA LYS A 134 -31.20 8.50 6.26
C LYS A 134 -29.82 8.99 6.67
N GLN A 135 -29.74 9.97 7.57
CA GLN A 135 -28.47 10.47 8.10
C GLN A 135 -27.76 9.41 8.98
N MET A 136 -28.50 8.72 9.86
CA MET A 136 -27.96 7.64 10.67
C MET A 136 -27.50 6.45 9.82
N GLN A 137 -28.28 6.05 8.81
CA GLN A 137 -27.89 4.99 7.87
C GLN A 137 -26.61 5.36 7.08
N LYS A 138 -26.46 6.63 6.70
CA LYS A 138 -25.23 7.13 6.05
C LYS A 138 -24.01 7.03 6.97
N VAL A 139 -24.14 7.37 8.25
CA VAL A 139 -23.06 7.24 9.24
C VAL A 139 -22.72 5.75 9.49
N GLN A 140 -23.73 4.88 9.60
CA GLN A 140 -23.53 3.43 9.72
C GLN A 140 -22.80 2.84 8.50
N GLN A 141 -23.17 3.26 7.29
CA GLN A 141 -22.48 2.84 6.06
C GLN A 141 -21.02 3.32 6.04
N GLN A 142 -20.75 4.54 6.51
CA GLN A 142 -19.38 5.07 6.63
C GLN A 142 -18.56 4.30 7.68
N LEU A 143 -19.16 3.89 8.80
CA LEU A 143 -18.49 3.07 9.81
C LEU A 143 -18.11 1.68 9.25
N ALA A 144 -19.04 0.97 8.60
CA ALA A 144 -18.77 -0.35 8.01
C ALA A 144 -17.69 -0.30 6.91
N GLU A 145 -17.65 0.79 6.14
CA GLU A 145 -16.62 1.02 5.11
C GLU A 145 -15.24 1.35 5.73
N LEU A 146 -15.21 2.05 6.88
CA LEU A 146 -13.98 2.24 7.66
C LEU A 146 -13.49 0.95 8.34
N GLU A 147 -14.39 0.06 8.75
CA GLU A 147 -14.03 -1.25 9.30
C GLU A 147 -13.39 -2.16 8.25
N ARG A 148 -13.94 -2.20 7.02
CA ARG A 148 -13.28 -2.86 5.88
C ARG A 148 -11.88 -2.27 5.63
N LYS A 149 -11.78 -0.95 5.47
CA LYS A 149 -10.50 -0.27 5.19
C LYS A 149 -9.46 -0.47 6.28
N GLU A 150 -9.87 -0.51 7.55
CA GLU A 150 -8.97 -0.83 8.64
C GLU A 150 -8.48 -2.29 8.59
N ALA A 151 -9.34 -3.25 8.24
CA ALA A 151 -8.92 -4.64 8.06
C ALA A 151 -7.91 -4.80 6.91
N ASP A 152 -8.15 -4.11 5.78
CA ASP A 152 -7.24 -4.10 4.63
C ASP A 152 -5.89 -3.44 4.96
N ILE A 153 -5.89 -2.29 5.65
CA ILE A 153 -4.67 -1.61 6.11
C ILE A 153 -3.92 -2.45 7.16
N LYS A 154 -4.62 -3.12 8.10
CA LYS A 154 -4.03 -4.06 9.06
C LYS A 154 -3.34 -5.23 8.35
N ARG A 155 -3.98 -5.81 7.32
CA ARG A 155 -3.39 -6.86 6.48
C ARG A 155 -2.15 -6.35 5.75
N ASN A 156 -2.21 -5.18 5.13
CA ASN A 156 -1.09 -4.60 4.39
C ASN A 156 0.08 -4.23 5.32
N ALA A 157 -0.19 -3.68 6.51
CA ALA A 157 0.84 -3.39 7.51
C ALA A 157 1.56 -4.67 7.97
N ALA A 158 0.82 -5.76 8.21
CA ALA A 158 1.41 -7.05 8.56
C ALA A 158 2.25 -7.66 7.43
N LEU A 159 1.81 -7.53 6.16
CA LEU A 159 2.57 -7.98 4.99
C LEU A 159 3.85 -7.15 4.80
N SER A 160 3.81 -5.83 5.02
CA SER A 160 4.99 -4.95 4.95
C SER A 160 5.98 -5.23 6.08
N ALA A 161 5.50 -5.46 7.31
CA ALA A 161 6.32 -5.90 8.44
C ALA A 161 7.01 -7.24 8.16
N ALA A 162 6.27 -8.21 7.61
CA ALA A 162 6.83 -9.50 7.20
C ALA A 162 7.96 -9.32 6.16
N LYS A 163 7.71 -8.59 5.07
CA LYS A 163 8.70 -8.27 4.02
C LYS A 163 9.93 -7.48 4.51
N TYR A 164 9.80 -6.69 5.57
CA TYR A 164 10.93 -6.07 6.25
C TYR A 164 11.72 -7.09 7.06
N SER A 165 11.06 -7.89 7.90
CA SER A 165 11.70 -8.92 8.72
C SER A 165 12.40 -10.01 7.91
N GLU A 166 11.84 -10.40 6.76
CA GLU A 166 12.40 -11.33 5.78
C GLU A 166 13.68 -10.77 5.15
N ALA A 167 13.65 -9.51 4.71
CA ALA A 167 14.84 -8.84 4.15
C ALA A 167 15.95 -8.64 5.20
N CYS A 168 15.60 -8.42 6.47
CA CYS A 168 16.57 -8.44 7.57
C CYS A 168 17.15 -9.85 7.79
N GLN A 169 16.33 -10.90 7.77
CA GLN A 169 16.78 -12.29 7.92
C GLN A 169 17.66 -12.79 6.76
N GLU A 170 17.39 -12.38 5.52
CA GLU A 170 18.31 -12.61 4.38
C GLU A 170 19.72 -12.11 4.69
N LEU A 171 19.82 -10.93 5.30
CA LEU A 171 21.07 -10.22 5.57
C LEU A 171 21.65 -10.50 6.98
N GLY A 172 20.97 -11.31 7.81
CA GLY A 172 21.40 -11.64 9.17
C GLY A 172 21.23 -10.52 10.21
N LEU A 173 20.37 -9.54 9.92
CA LEU A 173 20.18 -8.31 10.71
C LEU A 173 19.05 -8.45 11.76
N GLN A 174 19.10 -7.62 12.80
CA GLN A 174 18.05 -7.47 13.81
C GLN A 174 17.09 -6.32 13.49
N GLY A 175 17.52 -5.32 12.72
CA GLY A 175 16.68 -4.21 12.23
C GLY A 175 16.62 -2.99 13.18
N ASN A 176 17.51 -2.91 14.17
CA ASN A 176 17.60 -1.75 15.07
C ASN A 176 18.33 -0.58 14.36
N ASN A 177 19.60 -0.80 14.00
CA ASN A 177 20.49 0.16 13.32
C ASN A 177 21.09 -0.48 12.07
N VAL A 178 20.29 -0.54 11.00
CA VAL A 178 20.60 -1.24 9.73
C VAL A 178 22.03 -0.96 9.22
N ARG A 179 22.47 0.31 9.19
CA ARG A 179 23.81 0.69 8.72
C ARG A 179 24.95 0.06 9.55
N LEU A 180 24.80 0.02 10.88
CA LEU A 180 25.83 -0.54 11.78
C LEU A 180 25.80 -2.06 11.76
N GLU A 181 24.61 -2.67 11.73
CA GLU A 181 24.44 -4.13 11.66
C GLU A 181 24.99 -4.71 10.35
N LEU A 182 24.82 -4.01 9.21
CA LEU A 182 25.43 -4.39 7.93
C LEU A 182 26.97 -4.35 7.97
N LEU A 183 27.55 -3.34 8.63
CA LEU A 183 29.00 -3.22 8.82
C LEU A 183 29.54 -4.25 9.83
N GLU A 184 28.73 -4.68 10.80
CA GLU A 184 29.08 -5.78 11.71
C GLU A 184 28.98 -7.15 11.04
N ALA A 185 27.95 -7.41 10.23
CA ALA A 185 27.84 -8.61 9.42
C ALA A 185 29.06 -8.78 8.50
N ALA A 186 29.57 -7.68 7.94
CA ALA A 186 30.77 -7.67 7.11
C ALA A 186 32.05 -8.11 7.86
N LYS A 187 32.12 -7.99 9.20
CA LYS A 187 33.23 -8.53 10.02
C LYS A 187 33.26 -10.06 10.06
N THR A 188 32.20 -10.75 9.63
CA THR A 188 32.20 -12.22 9.52
C THR A 188 32.97 -12.73 8.29
N LEU A 189 33.22 -11.85 7.31
CA LEU A 189 33.78 -12.19 6.00
C LEU A 189 35.19 -12.86 6.05
N PRO A 190 36.13 -12.50 6.94
CA PRO A 190 37.38 -13.25 7.14
C PRO A 190 37.15 -14.72 7.46
N SER A 191 36.10 -15.06 8.23
CA SER A 191 35.77 -16.44 8.58
C SER A 191 35.13 -17.23 7.44
N THR A 192 34.47 -16.56 6.48
CA THR A 192 34.03 -17.19 5.24
C THR A 192 35.18 -17.34 4.25
N PHE A 193 36.11 -16.38 4.19
CA PHE A 193 37.32 -16.49 3.38
C PHE A 193 38.24 -17.62 3.86
N SER A 194 38.42 -17.81 5.19
CA SER A 194 39.11 -18.98 5.73
C SER A 194 38.50 -20.28 5.20
N LYS A 195 37.18 -20.45 5.32
CA LYS A 195 36.46 -21.66 4.85
C LYS A 195 36.54 -21.84 3.33
N ILE A 196 36.54 -20.76 2.55
CA ILE A 196 36.77 -20.83 1.10
C ILE A 196 38.18 -21.34 0.82
N LEU A 197 39.21 -20.78 1.48
CA LEU A 197 40.59 -21.25 1.33
C LEU A 197 40.79 -22.68 1.85
N GLU A 198 40.09 -23.11 2.91
CA GLU A 198 40.10 -24.50 3.42
C GLU A 198 39.55 -25.49 2.38
N VAL A 199 38.47 -25.14 1.67
CA VAL A 199 37.89 -25.97 0.60
C VAL A 199 38.72 -25.92 -0.68
N LEU A 200 39.32 -24.77 -1.02
CA LEU A 200 40.25 -24.68 -2.16
C LEU A 200 41.55 -25.47 -1.89
N ASN A 201 42.08 -25.44 -0.67
CA ASN A 201 43.25 -26.24 -0.27
C ASN A 201 42.92 -27.71 0.07
N SER A 202 41.78 -28.23 -0.39
CA SER A 202 41.42 -29.62 -0.10
C SER A 202 42.33 -30.61 -0.85
N ASP A 203 42.54 -31.74 -0.19
CA ASP A 203 43.23 -32.92 -0.71
C ASP A 203 42.60 -33.45 -2.02
N SER A 204 41.34 -33.11 -2.31
CA SER A 204 40.61 -33.51 -3.52
C SER A 204 40.77 -32.47 -4.63
N MET A 205 40.77 -31.18 -4.30
CA MET A 205 41.06 -30.09 -5.21
C MET A 205 42.46 -30.24 -5.82
N LEU A 206 43.48 -30.46 -4.97
CA LEU A 206 44.85 -30.66 -5.43
C LEU A 206 44.98 -31.86 -6.40
N LYS A 207 44.31 -32.99 -6.10
CA LYS A 207 44.29 -34.18 -6.97
C LYS A 207 43.53 -33.94 -8.27
N ALA A 208 42.47 -33.12 -8.25
CA ALA A 208 41.72 -32.73 -9.45
C ALA A 208 42.56 -31.82 -10.37
N MET A 209 43.25 -30.83 -9.80
CA MET A 209 44.19 -29.97 -10.51
C MET A 209 45.36 -30.78 -11.10
N GLU A 210 45.95 -31.69 -10.32
CA GLU A 210 47.02 -32.58 -10.79
C GLU A 210 46.52 -33.47 -11.93
N TYR A 211 45.32 -34.06 -11.81
CA TYR A 211 44.73 -34.90 -12.84
C TYR A 211 44.55 -34.14 -14.16
N TYR A 212 43.99 -32.93 -14.10
CA TYR A 212 43.80 -32.10 -15.28
C TYR A 212 45.14 -31.65 -15.88
N GLN A 213 46.07 -31.17 -15.06
CA GLN A 213 47.38 -30.71 -15.53
C GLN A 213 48.19 -31.85 -16.18
N ASN A 214 48.12 -33.07 -15.65
CA ASN A 214 48.77 -34.24 -16.22
C ASN A 214 48.08 -34.70 -17.52
N PHE A 215 46.75 -34.66 -17.59
CA PHE A 215 46.02 -34.95 -18.84
C PHE A 215 46.38 -33.97 -19.95
N VAL A 216 46.44 -32.66 -19.66
CA VAL A 216 46.81 -31.64 -20.66
C VAL A 216 48.25 -31.83 -21.15
N LYS A 217 49.22 -32.16 -20.27
CA LYS A 217 50.60 -32.50 -20.66
C LYS A 217 50.65 -33.71 -21.60
N ASP A 218 49.93 -34.78 -21.27
CA ASP A 218 49.92 -36.04 -22.03
C ASP A 218 49.24 -35.92 -23.40
N VAL A 219 48.34 -34.94 -23.58
CA VAL A 219 47.70 -34.63 -24.88
C VAL A 219 48.58 -33.71 -25.73
N HIS A 220 49.26 -32.72 -25.14
CA HIS A 220 50.02 -31.70 -25.87
C HIS A 220 51.49 -32.10 -26.15
N THR A 221 51.71 -33.30 -26.71
CA THR A 221 53.05 -33.87 -26.91
C THR A 221 53.87 -33.25 -28.08
N GLU A 222 53.59 -32.03 -28.50
CA GLU A 222 54.38 -31.32 -29.51
C GLU A 222 55.69 -30.77 -28.90
N LYS A 223 56.81 -31.40 -29.27
CA LYS A 223 58.05 -31.46 -28.48
C LYS A 223 58.87 -30.16 -28.30
N GLU A 224 58.43 -29.02 -28.82
CA GLU A 224 59.26 -27.79 -28.87
C GLU A 224 58.66 -26.55 -28.19
N LYS A 225 57.53 -26.69 -27.48
CA LYS A 225 57.04 -25.65 -26.56
C LYS A 225 56.87 -26.24 -25.17
N SER A 226 57.36 -25.55 -24.15
CA SER A 226 56.99 -25.85 -22.76
C SER A 226 55.46 -25.79 -22.64
N PRO A 227 54.79 -26.81 -22.07
CA PRO A 227 53.34 -26.78 -21.94
C PRO A 227 52.94 -25.53 -21.16
N GLY A 228 51.96 -24.79 -21.69
CA GLY A 228 51.40 -23.63 -21.02
C GLY A 228 50.97 -24.01 -19.60
N SER A 229 51.23 -23.13 -18.64
CA SER A 229 50.94 -23.42 -17.25
C SER A 229 49.43 -23.39 -17.04
N VAL A 230 48.80 -24.56 -17.02
CA VAL A 230 47.35 -24.69 -16.78
C VAL A 230 47.02 -24.37 -15.32
N LEU A 231 45.89 -23.69 -15.08
CA LEU A 231 45.42 -23.26 -13.76
C LEU A 231 46.41 -22.33 -13.04
N GLU A 232 46.81 -21.22 -13.68
CA GLU A 232 47.75 -20.26 -13.10
C GLU A 232 47.19 -19.58 -11.84
N ASN A 233 45.89 -19.28 -11.83
CA ASN A 233 45.27 -18.50 -10.76
C ASN A 233 45.08 -19.35 -9.50
N LEU A 234 44.60 -20.59 -9.64
CA LEU A 234 44.53 -21.54 -8.54
C LEU A 234 45.92 -21.92 -8.02
N ARG A 235 46.92 -22.13 -8.90
CA ARG A 235 48.28 -22.43 -8.43
C ARG A 235 48.90 -21.25 -7.67
N HIS A 236 48.74 -20.03 -8.17
CA HIS A 236 49.19 -18.84 -7.46
C HIS A 236 48.49 -18.68 -6.11
N LEU A 237 47.21 -19.02 -5.99
CA LEU A 237 46.47 -19.02 -4.70
C LEU A 237 46.99 -20.09 -3.71
N HIS A 238 47.50 -21.23 -4.18
CA HIS A 238 48.15 -22.22 -3.31
C HIS A 238 49.58 -21.81 -2.91
N GLU A 239 50.36 -21.24 -3.84
CA GLU A 239 51.74 -20.81 -3.59
C GLU A 239 51.78 -19.54 -2.73
N ASN A 240 50.85 -18.61 -2.93
CA ASN A 240 50.70 -17.35 -2.22
C ASN A 240 49.23 -17.16 -1.78
N PRO A 241 48.79 -17.74 -0.65
CA PRO A 241 47.43 -17.59 -0.17
C PRO A 241 47.13 -16.12 0.17
N PRO A 242 46.00 -15.55 -0.31
CA PRO A 242 45.67 -14.15 -0.10
C PRO A 242 45.41 -13.87 1.39
N SER A 243 45.68 -12.63 1.82
CA SER A 243 45.44 -12.22 3.20
C SER A 243 43.97 -12.41 3.60
N LEU A 244 43.71 -12.70 4.88
CA LEU A 244 42.37 -12.73 5.45
C LEU A 244 41.93 -11.36 6.02
N TYR A 245 42.75 -10.32 5.85
CA TYR A 245 42.46 -8.99 6.40
C TYR A 245 41.39 -8.27 5.58
N VAL A 246 40.31 -7.87 6.26
CA VAL A 246 39.14 -7.23 5.66
C VAL A 246 38.93 -5.87 6.35
N SER A 247 39.48 -4.83 5.73
CA SER A 247 39.19 -3.43 6.04
C SER A 247 38.03 -2.88 5.20
N MET A 248 37.53 -1.71 5.57
CA MET A 248 36.56 -0.92 4.79
C MET A 248 37.29 -0.09 3.73
N SER A 249 36.64 0.20 2.59
CA SER A 249 37.15 1.23 1.67
C SER A 249 37.14 2.60 2.36
N ALA A 250 38.15 3.43 2.08
CA ALA A 250 38.28 4.76 2.67
C ALA A 250 37.02 5.64 2.49
N GLU A 251 36.32 5.52 1.36
CA GLU A 251 35.03 6.19 1.12
C GLU A 251 33.95 5.85 2.16
N VAL A 252 33.88 4.58 2.57
CA VAL A 252 32.88 4.07 3.52
C VAL A 252 33.31 4.45 4.94
N GLN A 253 34.60 4.31 5.24
CA GLN A 253 35.17 4.63 6.56
C GLN A 253 35.06 6.13 6.88
N ASN A 254 35.40 7.01 5.92
CA ASN A 254 35.23 8.46 6.06
C ASN A 254 33.77 8.83 6.34
N SER A 255 32.81 8.17 5.66
CA SER A 255 31.37 8.42 5.88
C SER A 255 30.88 8.06 7.28
N LEU A 256 31.58 7.18 7.99
CA LEU A 256 31.24 6.81 9.36
C LEU A 256 31.75 7.88 10.35
N SER A 257 32.95 8.41 10.12
CA SER A 257 33.48 9.56 10.87
C SER A 257 32.63 10.81 10.70
N ASP A 258 32.19 11.14 9.49
CA ASP A 258 31.34 12.32 9.20
C ASP A 258 30.03 12.31 10.00
N MET A 259 29.40 11.14 10.16
CA MET A 259 28.21 11.01 11.00
C MET A 259 28.55 11.16 12.49
N SER A 260 29.64 10.57 12.96
CA SER A 260 30.05 10.64 14.38
C SER A 260 30.45 12.04 14.86
N THR A 261 30.78 12.98 13.96
CA THR A 261 31.08 14.38 14.30
C THR A 261 29.86 15.30 14.32
N SER A 262 28.67 14.80 13.96
CA SER A 262 27.45 15.61 13.87
C SER A 262 26.74 15.85 15.21
N ASP A 263 27.02 15.06 16.24
CA ASP A 263 26.21 14.98 17.49
C ASP A 263 26.65 15.93 18.63
N VAL A 264 27.38 17.02 18.35
CA VAL A 264 27.69 18.05 19.37
C VAL A 264 27.59 19.48 18.84
N HIS A 265 26.37 20.03 18.73
CA HIS A 265 26.02 21.31 19.39
C HIS A 265 24.51 21.66 19.36
N VAL A 266 23.70 21.14 20.28
CA VAL A 266 22.36 21.74 20.53
C VAL A 266 22.51 23.03 21.33
N SER A 267 22.35 24.18 20.68
CA SER A 267 22.12 25.46 21.36
C SER A 267 21.26 26.38 20.50
N ALA A 268 20.21 26.95 21.10
CA ALA A 268 19.18 27.67 20.37
C ALA A 268 19.61 29.08 19.93
N ARG A 269 19.17 29.49 18.75
CA ARG A 269 18.98 30.90 18.37
C ARG A 269 17.83 31.05 17.37
N THR A 270 17.24 32.24 17.36
CA THR A 270 16.00 32.60 16.67
C THR A 270 16.19 32.82 15.17
N PRO A 271 15.11 32.71 14.36
CA PRO A 271 15.18 32.94 12.92
C PRO A 271 15.33 34.44 12.58
N THR A 272 16.10 34.72 11.54
CA THR A 272 16.09 36.00 10.81
C THR A 272 16.38 35.72 9.33
N ASP A 273 15.57 36.24 8.42
CA ASP A 273 15.74 36.05 6.97
C ASP A 273 16.97 36.78 6.43
N THR A 274 17.71 36.14 5.52
CA THR A 274 18.45 36.81 4.43
C THR A 274 18.61 35.84 3.26
N ILE A 275 17.74 35.96 2.25
CA ILE A 275 17.82 35.22 1.00
C ILE A 275 18.61 36.05 -0.01
N LEU A 276 19.69 35.49 -0.57
CA LEU A 276 20.18 35.81 -1.92
C LEU A 276 20.62 34.51 -2.63
N PRO A 277 20.59 34.47 -3.98
CA PRO A 277 20.04 33.29 -4.64
C PRO A 277 21.09 32.37 -5.29
N MET A 278 20.67 31.13 -5.54
CA MET A 278 21.26 30.28 -6.59
C MET A 278 20.14 29.78 -7.52
N GLY A 279 20.49 29.47 -8.76
CA GLY A 279 19.51 29.28 -9.85
C GLY A 279 18.49 28.17 -9.59
N GLY A 280 17.22 28.45 -9.89
CA GLY A 280 16.15 27.46 -9.78
C GLY A 280 16.21 26.42 -10.91
N ILE A 281 15.72 25.22 -10.60
CA ILE A 281 15.31 24.21 -11.59
C ILE A 281 13.79 24.11 -11.47
N ASP A 282 13.10 24.40 -12.57
CA ASP A 282 11.65 24.32 -12.67
C ASP A 282 11.21 22.84 -12.75
N TRP A 283 10.23 22.46 -11.92
CA TRP A 283 9.63 21.13 -11.90
C TRP A 283 8.13 21.17 -12.19
N ASN A 284 7.68 22.15 -12.99
CA ASN A 284 6.35 22.17 -13.60
C ASN A 284 6.21 21.11 -14.71
N ILE A 285 6.34 19.82 -14.35
CA ILE A 285 5.83 18.72 -15.15
C ILE A 285 4.36 18.54 -14.76
N SER A 286 3.47 19.02 -15.63
CA SER A 286 2.03 18.72 -15.52
C SER A 286 1.80 17.22 -15.60
N VAL A 287 0.91 16.70 -14.77
CA VAL A 287 0.40 15.34 -14.94
C VAL A 287 -0.56 15.34 -16.12
N ASP A 288 -0.26 14.50 -17.12
CA ASP A 288 -1.23 13.84 -17.99
C ASP A 288 -0.57 12.56 -18.57
N ASP A 289 -1.40 11.65 -19.08
CA ASP A 289 -1.08 10.23 -19.29
C ASP A 289 0.22 9.92 -20.06
N THR A 290 0.99 8.96 -19.55
CA THR A 290 1.29 7.76 -20.35
C THR A 290 1.60 6.54 -19.48
N GLN A 291 0.82 5.49 -19.70
CA GLN A 291 1.00 4.15 -19.17
C GLN A 291 2.25 3.51 -19.80
N ILE A 292 3.29 3.23 -19.01
CA ILE A 292 4.46 2.45 -19.46
C ILE A 292 4.51 1.15 -18.67
N ASP A 293 4.06 0.09 -19.33
CA ASP A 293 4.25 -1.30 -18.93
C ASP A 293 5.67 -1.76 -19.33
N TRP A 294 6.25 -2.72 -18.60
CA TRP A 294 7.62 -3.20 -18.81
C TRP A 294 7.75 -4.74 -18.85
N ASP A 295 6.64 -5.48 -18.88
CA ASP A 295 6.65 -6.94 -19.02
C ASP A 295 6.84 -7.39 -20.49
N VAL A 296 8.07 -7.25 -21.01
CA VAL A 296 8.53 -7.95 -22.23
C VAL A 296 9.97 -8.42 -22.05
N ASP A 297 10.18 -9.73 -21.87
CA ASP A 297 10.96 -10.52 -22.84
C ASP A 297 10.73 -12.04 -22.75
N ALA A 298 11.09 -12.77 -23.82
CA ALA A 298 10.95 -14.23 -23.98
C ALA A 298 11.92 -14.77 -25.05
N VAL A 299 12.19 -16.08 -25.24
CA VAL A 299 11.60 -17.34 -24.72
C VAL A 299 12.78 -18.27 -24.28
N GLU A 300 12.76 -19.61 -24.12
CA GLU A 300 11.84 -20.73 -24.37
C GLU A 300 11.85 -21.72 -23.18
N GLN A 301 10.87 -22.64 -23.11
CA GLN A 301 11.17 -24.05 -22.86
C GLN A 301 10.33 -24.97 -23.77
N LEU A 302 11.05 -25.70 -24.62
CA LEU A 302 10.80 -26.96 -25.34
C LEU A 302 9.40 -27.60 -25.40
N GLU A 303 9.10 -28.20 -26.57
CA GLU A 303 7.90 -28.98 -26.87
C GLU A 303 7.71 -30.23 -25.98
N GLU A 304 6.46 -30.58 -25.66
CA GLU A 304 6.03 -31.99 -25.66
C GLU A 304 4.53 -32.14 -25.98
N SER A 305 4.14 -33.27 -26.59
CA SER A 305 2.82 -33.45 -27.24
C SER A 305 1.73 -34.00 -26.31
N GLY A 306 0.50 -33.44 -26.34
CA GLY A 306 -0.58 -33.86 -25.43
C GLY A 306 -2.01 -33.52 -25.87
N ASN A 307 -2.48 -34.10 -26.97
CA ASN A 307 -3.82 -33.90 -27.56
C ASN A 307 -5.01 -33.99 -26.57
N SER A 308 -5.74 -32.87 -26.36
CA SER A 308 -7.08 -32.86 -25.75
C SER A 308 -7.88 -31.62 -26.16
N PHE A 309 -8.71 -31.73 -27.20
CA PHE A 309 -9.60 -30.65 -27.64
C PHE A 309 -10.76 -30.43 -26.65
N GLY A 310 -10.84 -29.23 -26.07
CA GLY A 310 -11.97 -28.75 -25.27
C GLY A 310 -12.53 -27.45 -25.85
N SER A 311 -13.63 -27.54 -26.59
CA SER A 311 -14.25 -26.40 -27.29
C SER A 311 -15.05 -25.49 -26.35
N TYR A 312 -14.94 -24.17 -26.54
CA TYR A 312 -16.10 -23.28 -26.43
C TYR A 312 -16.00 -22.12 -27.44
N GLU A 313 -17.16 -21.62 -27.85
CA GLU A 313 -17.33 -20.76 -29.03
C GLU A 313 -17.18 -19.26 -28.69
N ILE A 314 -16.60 -18.49 -29.61
CA ILE A 314 -16.72 -17.03 -29.63
C ILE A 314 -17.87 -16.66 -30.56
N ILE A 315 -18.83 -15.89 -30.07
CA ILE A 315 -20.03 -15.48 -30.81
C ILE A 315 -19.74 -14.22 -31.60
N ASP A 316 -19.72 -14.34 -32.92
CA ASP A 316 -19.71 -13.19 -33.83
C ASP A 316 -21.05 -12.44 -33.74
N TYR A 317 -21.02 -11.12 -33.60
CA TYR A 317 -22.23 -10.29 -33.55
C TYR A 317 -22.10 -9.05 -34.44
N ASN A 318 -22.32 -9.24 -35.74
CA ASN A 318 -22.64 -8.15 -36.66
C ASN A 318 -23.42 -8.68 -37.88
N VAL A 319 -24.75 -8.72 -37.74
CA VAL A 319 -25.67 -8.81 -38.87
C VAL A 319 -26.70 -7.70 -38.72
N GLU A 320 -26.56 -6.64 -39.50
CA GLU A 320 -27.68 -6.03 -40.22
C GLU A 320 -27.12 -5.27 -41.43
N LYS A 321 -27.82 -5.39 -42.57
CA LYS A 321 -27.33 -4.94 -43.87
C LYS A 321 -28.52 -4.62 -44.76
N ASP A 322 -28.90 -3.34 -44.78
CA ASP A 322 -29.80 -2.79 -45.79
C ASP A 322 -29.08 -1.81 -46.71
N SER A 323 -29.67 -1.57 -47.88
CA SER A 323 -28.99 -1.01 -49.05
C SER A 323 -29.90 -0.02 -49.76
N GLU A 324 -29.37 1.14 -50.18
CA GLU A 324 -29.71 1.71 -51.49
C GLU A 324 -28.76 2.83 -51.98
N ASN A 325 -28.59 2.90 -53.32
CA ASN A 325 -28.28 4.09 -54.15
C ASN A 325 -27.13 5.05 -53.71
N GLY A 326 -25.93 5.08 -54.28
CA GLY A 326 -25.52 4.89 -55.69
C GLY A 326 -24.65 6.09 -56.17
N LYS A 327 -23.93 5.94 -57.32
CA LYS A 327 -23.08 6.94 -58.03
C LYS A 327 -21.72 7.30 -57.39
N ASP A 328 -20.62 7.55 -58.12
CA ASP A 328 -20.22 7.29 -59.54
C ASP A 328 -18.68 7.50 -59.69
N LEU A 329 -18.08 7.12 -60.83
CA LEU A 329 -16.69 7.36 -61.30
C LEU A 329 -15.57 6.59 -60.54
N LEU A 330 -14.48 6.00 -61.10
CA LEU A 330 -13.68 6.13 -62.35
C LEU A 330 -12.75 7.36 -62.40
N TYR A 331 -11.48 7.32 -62.87
CA TYR A 331 -10.67 6.27 -63.54
C TYR A 331 -9.15 6.45 -63.26
N ASP A 332 -8.32 5.71 -64.02
CA ASP A 332 -6.87 5.46 -63.90
C ASP A 332 -5.86 6.63 -64.01
N ASN A 333 -4.76 6.47 -63.26
CA ASN A 333 -3.35 6.40 -63.69
C ASN A 333 -2.81 7.06 -65.00
N THR A 334 -1.58 7.59 -64.89
CA THR A 334 -0.55 7.88 -65.94
C THR A 334 -0.86 9.00 -66.96
N SER A 335 0.04 9.91 -67.38
CA SER A 335 1.42 9.67 -67.86
C SER A 335 2.20 10.98 -68.20
N SER A 336 3.53 10.95 -68.02
CA SER A 336 4.58 11.59 -68.87
C SER A 336 4.84 13.12 -68.96
N LYS A 337 6.06 13.49 -68.51
CA LYS A 337 7.09 14.33 -69.19
C LYS A 337 6.85 15.86 -69.27
N LYS A 338 7.85 16.72 -68.99
CA LYS A 338 9.18 16.76 -69.66
C LYS A 338 10.29 17.49 -68.83
N THR A 339 11.54 17.03 -69.00
CA THR A 339 12.86 17.76 -69.10
C THR A 339 13.22 18.87 -68.09
N GLU A 340 14.45 19.02 -67.59
CA GLU A 340 15.78 18.37 -67.80
C GLU A 340 16.70 18.79 -66.62
N GLY A 341 17.75 18.02 -66.22
CA GLY A 341 18.50 18.40 -64.99
C GLY A 341 19.80 17.69 -64.55
N ILE A 342 20.25 16.60 -65.16
CA ILE A 342 21.55 15.89 -64.88
C ILE A 342 21.61 15.10 -63.53
N VAL A 343 22.36 13.98 -63.58
CA VAL A 343 22.52 12.81 -62.68
C VAL A 343 24.01 12.38 -62.81
N PRO A 344 24.77 11.85 -61.80
CA PRO A 344 24.47 10.73 -60.89
C PRO A 344 24.65 11.00 -59.37
N GLU A 345 24.12 10.23 -58.40
CA GLU A 345 23.73 8.79 -58.29
C GLU A 345 24.85 7.85 -57.77
N ALA A 346 24.43 6.77 -57.08
CA ALA A 346 25.18 5.79 -56.27
C ALA A 346 25.60 6.26 -54.85
N SER A 347 25.54 5.43 -53.80
CA SER A 347 24.89 4.11 -53.64
C SER A 347 24.66 3.79 -52.14
N GLU A 348 23.97 2.68 -51.86
CA GLU A 348 23.79 2.13 -50.51
C GLU A 348 25.12 1.77 -49.83
N SER A 349 25.20 1.94 -48.51
CA SER A 349 26.35 1.51 -47.68
C SER A 349 25.95 0.33 -46.79
N GLU A 350 26.11 -0.88 -47.30
CA GLU A 350 26.15 -2.08 -46.48
C GLU A 350 27.37 -2.03 -45.53
N ILE A 351 27.21 -2.43 -44.27
CA ILE A 351 28.27 -2.35 -43.26
C ILE A 351 28.95 -3.72 -43.14
N CYS A 352 30.07 -3.89 -43.85
CA CYS A 352 30.95 -5.04 -43.69
C CYS A 352 31.94 -4.81 -42.53
N TRP A 353 32.00 -5.77 -41.60
CA TRP A 353 32.97 -5.78 -40.50
C TRP A 353 34.13 -6.72 -40.81
N ASP A 354 35.27 -6.18 -41.23
CA ASP A 354 36.55 -6.89 -41.28
C ASP A 354 37.70 -5.89 -41.06
N ILE A 355 38.47 -6.07 -39.99
CA ILE A 355 39.72 -5.34 -39.72
C ILE A 355 40.77 -6.36 -39.28
N SER A 356 41.56 -6.83 -40.25
CA SER A 356 42.74 -7.65 -39.98
C SER A 356 43.88 -6.81 -39.43
N LEU A 357 44.48 -7.27 -38.32
CA LEU A 357 45.69 -6.69 -37.75
C LEU A 357 46.93 -7.24 -38.47
N GLU A 358 47.79 -6.38 -39.01
CA GLU A 358 49.22 -6.69 -39.13
C GLU A 358 50.08 -5.41 -39.01
N ASN A 359 51.30 -5.58 -38.50
CA ASN A 359 52.15 -4.51 -37.97
C ASN A 359 53.42 -4.34 -38.83
N PRO A 360 54.04 -3.15 -38.85
CA PRO A 360 55.51 -3.15 -38.80
C PRO A 360 56.13 -2.07 -37.89
N GLN A 361 57.28 -2.42 -37.31
CA GLN A 361 58.30 -1.51 -36.76
C GLN A 361 59.20 -1.01 -37.94
N VAL A 362 60.12 -0.04 -37.86
CA VAL A 362 60.79 0.67 -36.74
C VAL A 362 60.79 2.22 -37.04
N ASP A 363 61.75 3.14 -36.85
CA ASP A 363 63.17 3.11 -36.40
C ASP A 363 63.69 4.44 -35.79
N MET A 364 64.53 4.30 -34.76
CA MET A 364 65.75 5.05 -34.32
C MET A 364 66.05 6.58 -34.53
N LEU A 365 66.83 7.12 -33.56
CA LEU A 365 67.65 8.36 -33.50
C LEU A 365 66.95 9.75 -33.30
N GLU A 366 67.61 10.82 -32.80
CA GLU A 366 68.49 11.01 -31.61
C GLU A 366 68.67 12.54 -31.29
N ASP A 367 69.01 12.87 -30.03
CA ASP A 367 69.63 14.10 -29.47
C ASP A 367 69.15 15.57 -29.75
N ALA A 368 68.52 16.15 -28.72
CA ALA A 368 68.95 17.31 -27.89
C ALA A 368 69.41 18.68 -28.46
N VAL A 369 68.75 19.77 -27.98
CA VAL A 369 69.38 21.04 -27.49
C VAL A 369 68.54 21.65 -26.34
N VAL A 370 69.18 22.10 -25.24
CA VAL A 370 68.59 22.78 -24.05
C VAL A 370 69.61 23.82 -23.52
N PRO A 371 69.24 25.08 -23.19
CA PRO A 371 69.06 25.58 -21.79
C PRO A 371 67.96 26.70 -21.72
N ASP A 372 67.74 27.61 -20.75
CA ASP A 372 68.20 28.01 -19.39
C ASP A 372 67.16 29.07 -18.87
N VAL A 373 66.84 29.46 -17.62
CA VAL A 373 67.09 29.19 -16.17
C VAL A 373 65.74 29.51 -15.47
N GLY A 374 65.29 29.03 -14.31
CA GLY A 374 65.79 28.08 -13.29
C GLY A 374 65.28 28.46 -11.88
N ILE A 375 65.87 27.87 -10.82
CA ILE A 375 65.75 28.19 -9.37
C ILE A 375 64.53 27.60 -8.60
N ASP A 376 64.84 26.48 -7.92
CA ASP A 376 64.48 26.04 -6.56
C ASP A 376 63.01 25.93 -6.06
N LYS A 377 62.61 24.70 -5.69
CA LYS A 377 62.72 24.21 -4.29
C LYS A 377 62.64 22.67 -4.19
N PRO A 378 63.05 22.04 -3.06
CA PRO A 378 63.68 20.71 -3.10
C PRO A 378 62.80 19.53 -2.64
N ASN A 379 63.16 18.33 -3.13
CA ASN A 379 62.96 17.08 -2.38
C ASN A 379 63.97 17.00 -1.22
N PRO A 380 63.59 16.32 -0.13
CA PRO A 380 64.49 15.30 0.38
C PRO A 380 63.77 13.97 0.64
N THR A 381 64.28 12.94 -0.05
CA THR A 381 64.55 11.57 0.43
C THR A 381 63.51 10.83 1.26
N GLU A 382 63.15 9.66 0.73
CA GLU A 382 62.64 8.49 1.45
C GLU A 382 63.20 8.35 2.88
N THR A 383 62.32 8.08 3.85
CA THR A 383 62.70 7.36 5.08
C THR A 383 61.73 6.21 5.22
N SER A 384 62.13 5.06 4.70
CA SER A 384 61.31 3.84 4.63
C SER A 384 61.09 3.25 6.03
N GLN A 385 60.09 3.78 6.75
CA GLN A 385 59.59 3.15 7.97
C GLN A 385 58.59 2.06 7.60
N SER A 386 58.93 0.83 7.94
CA SER A 386 58.10 -0.35 7.73
C SER A 386 56.97 -0.40 8.75
N GLU A 387 55.89 0.34 8.51
CA GLU A 387 54.59 0.03 9.09
C GLU A 387 53.88 -0.99 8.19
N SER A 388 53.53 -2.14 8.78
CA SER A 388 52.83 -3.20 8.07
C SER A 388 51.36 -2.82 7.88
N PHE A 389 51.07 -2.05 6.83
CA PHE A 389 49.74 -2.04 6.24
C PHE A 389 49.44 -3.46 5.77
N GLU A 390 48.59 -4.18 6.51
CA GLU A 390 48.08 -5.47 6.07
C GLU A 390 47.34 -5.26 4.75
N GLU A 391 47.91 -5.77 3.65
CA GLU A 391 47.29 -5.67 2.33
C GLU A 391 45.90 -6.29 2.38
N ARG A 392 44.92 -5.55 1.89
CA ARG A 392 43.51 -5.90 1.98
C ARG A 392 43.24 -7.13 1.12
N SER A 393 42.43 -8.07 1.61
CA SER A 393 42.24 -9.38 0.96
C SER A 393 41.87 -9.26 -0.53
N GLN A 394 42.68 -9.87 -1.39
CA GLN A 394 42.46 -9.94 -2.85
C GLN A 394 41.10 -10.60 -3.18
N LEU A 395 40.55 -11.43 -2.28
CA LEU A 395 39.21 -12.01 -2.40
C LEU A 395 38.08 -10.95 -2.38
N LEU A 396 38.33 -9.70 -1.97
CA LEU A 396 37.39 -8.59 -2.14
C LEU A 396 37.31 -8.11 -3.61
N GLU A 397 38.34 -8.33 -4.42
CA GLU A 397 38.40 -7.90 -5.82
C GLU A 397 37.60 -8.85 -6.72
N THR A 398 36.72 -8.28 -7.54
CA THR A 398 35.87 -9.09 -8.44
C THR A 398 36.68 -9.75 -9.55
N GLU A 399 37.70 -9.10 -10.07
CA GLU A 399 38.58 -9.67 -11.10
C GLU A 399 39.37 -10.88 -10.58
N TYR A 400 39.91 -10.80 -9.36
CA TYR A 400 40.62 -11.91 -8.72
C TYR A 400 39.69 -13.11 -8.45
N ARG A 401 38.48 -12.88 -7.92
CA ARG A 401 37.48 -13.95 -7.75
C ARG A 401 37.05 -14.57 -9.07
N ASN A 402 36.87 -13.77 -10.13
CA ASN A 402 36.49 -14.28 -11.44
C ASN A 402 37.58 -15.21 -12.01
N LYS A 403 38.85 -14.79 -11.99
CA LYS A 403 39.98 -15.62 -12.41
C LYS A 403 40.05 -16.98 -11.70
N ILE A 404 39.76 -17.02 -10.40
CA ILE A 404 39.67 -18.27 -9.62
C ILE A 404 38.45 -19.11 -10.06
N LEU A 405 37.31 -18.48 -10.34
CA LEU A 405 36.13 -19.17 -10.84
C LEU A 405 36.35 -19.75 -12.25
N ASP A 406 37.06 -19.04 -13.13
CA ASP A 406 37.38 -19.49 -14.48
C ASP A 406 38.21 -20.79 -14.45
N ASP A 407 39.32 -20.82 -13.70
CA ASP A 407 40.12 -22.02 -13.43
C ASP A 407 39.25 -23.17 -12.84
N LEU A 408 38.36 -22.88 -11.88
CA LEU A 408 37.49 -23.88 -11.26
C LEU A 408 36.44 -24.43 -12.25
N PHE A 409 35.90 -23.60 -13.15
CA PHE A 409 34.98 -24.01 -14.20
C PHE A 409 35.69 -24.84 -15.28
N GLU A 410 36.95 -24.55 -15.60
CA GLU A 410 37.79 -25.35 -16.49
C GLU A 410 37.96 -26.78 -15.95
N VAL A 411 38.46 -26.93 -14.72
CA VAL A 411 38.62 -28.25 -14.06
C VAL A 411 37.28 -28.97 -13.92
N LYS A 412 36.22 -28.27 -13.50
CA LYS A 412 34.88 -28.85 -13.37
C LYS A 412 34.35 -29.38 -14.70
N SER A 413 34.59 -28.66 -15.80
CA SER A 413 34.14 -29.06 -17.14
C SER A 413 34.90 -30.30 -17.62
N PHE A 414 36.22 -30.34 -17.45
CA PHE A 414 37.05 -31.52 -17.71
C PHE A 414 36.56 -32.74 -16.92
N LEU A 415 36.39 -32.61 -15.60
CA LEU A 415 35.96 -33.73 -14.76
C LEU A 415 34.53 -34.19 -15.07
N ASN A 416 33.61 -33.27 -15.37
CA ASN A 416 32.25 -33.61 -15.80
C ASN A 416 32.26 -34.44 -17.08
N GLN A 417 32.99 -33.98 -18.10
CA GLN A 417 33.18 -34.69 -19.37
C GLN A 417 33.78 -36.08 -19.12
N ARG A 418 34.85 -36.17 -18.31
CA ARG A 418 35.50 -37.42 -17.95
C ARG A 418 34.59 -38.37 -17.15
N SER A 419 33.70 -37.84 -16.32
CA SER A 419 32.69 -38.59 -15.55
C SER A 419 31.57 -39.15 -16.44
N ILE A 420 31.24 -38.48 -17.55
CA ILE A 420 30.33 -38.98 -18.58
C ILE A 420 31.02 -40.09 -19.38
N GLU A 421 32.25 -39.86 -19.85
CA GLU A 421 33.05 -40.86 -20.56
C GLU A 421 33.22 -42.16 -19.78
N MET A 422 33.52 -42.10 -18.47
CA MET A 422 33.66 -43.29 -17.62
C MET A 422 32.33 -44.00 -17.29
N ARG A 423 31.19 -43.53 -17.81
CA ARG A 423 29.85 -44.06 -17.52
C ARG A 423 29.01 -44.34 -18.77
N SER A 424 29.50 -44.06 -19.98
CA SER A 424 28.80 -44.36 -21.22
C SER A 424 28.95 -45.84 -21.59
N GLU A 425 27.83 -46.56 -21.55
CA GLU A 425 27.76 -47.98 -21.93
C GLU A 425 28.08 -48.18 -23.42
N GLU A 426 27.75 -47.20 -24.28
CA GLU A 426 28.00 -47.24 -25.72
C GLU A 426 29.50 -47.25 -26.05
N THR A 427 30.30 -46.45 -25.34
CA THR A 427 31.75 -46.39 -25.55
C THR A 427 32.52 -47.51 -24.84
N SER A 428 31.91 -48.24 -23.90
CA SER A 428 32.58 -49.23 -23.03
C SER A 428 33.50 -50.22 -23.77
N SER A 429 33.05 -50.72 -24.93
CA SER A 429 33.78 -51.66 -25.77
C SER A 429 35.08 -51.08 -26.34
N LEU A 430 35.03 -49.86 -26.88
CA LEU A 430 36.19 -49.10 -27.35
C LEU A 430 37.05 -48.64 -26.17
N GLN A 431 36.42 -48.26 -25.06
CA GLN A 431 37.08 -47.75 -23.87
C GLN A 431 38.03 -48.80 -23.27
N HIS A 432 37.65 -50.08 -23.22
CA HIS A 432 38.58 -51.14 -22.80
C HIS A 432 39.80 -51.31 -23.75
N GLN A 433 39.66 -51.03 -25.05
CA GLN A 433 40.79 -51.02 -25.98
C GLN A 433 41.66 -49.76 -25.85
N VAL A 434 41.04 -48.58 -25.75
CA VAL A 434 41.73 -47.29 -25.59
C VAL A 434 42.47 -47.25 -24.25
N GLN A 435 41.84 -47.68 -23.16
CA GLN A 435 42.46 -47.73 -21.81
C GLN A 435 43.75 -48.59 -21.80
N ALA A 436 43.85 -49.62 -22.64
CA ALA A 436 45.05 -50.47 -22.74
C ALA A 436 46.24 -49.78 -23.46
N VAL A 437 46.01 -48.67 -24.16
CA VAL A 437 47.02 -47.88 -24.88
C VAL A 437 47.16 -46.45 -24.30
N ALA A 438 46.17 -46.01 -23.52
CA ALA A 438 46.09 -44.69 -22.92
C ALA A 438 47.17 -44.45 -21.85
N PRO A 439 47.69 -43.21 -21.73
CA PRO A 439 48.57 -42.82 -20.63
C PRO A 439 48.00 -43.18 -19.25
N SER A 440 48.88 -43.51 -18.31
CA SER A 440 48.51 -43.97 -16.95
C SER A 440 47.63 -42.97 -16.20
N VAL A 441 47.75 -41.67 -16.51
CA VAL A 441 46.91 -40.58 -15.98
C VAL A 441 45.42 -40.84 -16.23
N LEU A 442 45.03 -41.33 -17.42
CA LEU A 442 43.63 -41.63 -17.75
C LEU A 442 43.06 -42.84 -16.99
N GLN A 443 43.91 -43.58 -16.28
CA GLN A 443 43.58 -44.77 -15.48
C GLN A 443 43.73 -44.54 -13.96
N GLN A 444 44.21 -43.37 -13.55
CA GLN A 444 44.67 -43.08 -12.18
C GLN A 444 43.53 -42.98 -11.14
N TYR A 445 42.31 -42.65 -11.59
CA TYR A 445 41.17 -42.36 -10.71
C TYR A 445 39.93 -43.18 -11.07
N SER A 446 39.16 -43.58 -10.05
CA SER A 446 37.86 -44.24 -10.23
C SER A 446 36.74 -43.22 -10.49
N PRO A 447 35.61 -43.62 -11.11
CA PRO A 447 34.48 -42.71 -11.34
C PRO A 447 33.91 -42.11 -10.06
N ASP A 448 33.96 -42.82 -8.92
CA ASP A 448 33.48 -42.27 -7.64
C ASP A 448 34.42 -41.22 -7.05
N VAL A 449 35.75 -41.34 -7.25
CA VAL A 449 36.70 -40.29 -6.85
C VAL A 449 36.53 -39.05 -7.72
N VAL A 450 36.33 -39.21 -9.04
CA VAL A 450 36.04 -38.08 -9.94
C VAL A 450 34.71 -37.40 -9.59
N ARG A 451 33.67 -38.15 -9.21
CA ARG A 451 32.41 -37.57 -8.71
C ARG A 451 32.59 -36.80 -7.39
N LEU A 452 33.46 -37.29 -6.50
CA LEU A 452 33.79 -36.60 -5.25
C LEU A 452 34.53 -35.28 -5.53
N MET A 453 35.53 -35.28 -6.42
CA MET A 453 36.22 -34.06 -6.90
C MET A 453 35.22 -33.03 -7.48
N ILE A 454 34.31 -33.45 -8.36
CA ILE A 454 33.26 -32.58 -8.94
C ILE A 454 32.38 -31.97 -7.84
N SER A 455 32.07 -32.73 -6.78
CA SER A 455 31.25 -32.24 -5.67
C SER A 455 31.98 -31.19 -4.82
N GLU A 456 33.27 -31.37 -4.53
CA GLU A 456 34.07 -30.39 -3.78
C GLU A 456 34.31 -29.11 -4.60
N ILE A 457 34.63 -29.22 -5.89
CA ILE A 457 34.76 -28.05 -6.79
C ILE A 457 33.43 -27.31 -6.91
N SER A 458 32.30 -28.04 -6.97
CA SER A 458 30.97 -27.41 -6.96
C SER A 458 30.65 -26.71 -5.64
N SER A 459 31.14 -27.23 -4.52
CA SER A 459 31.07 -26.56 -3.21
C SER A 459 31.91 -25.28 -3.18
N ALA A 460 33.16 -25.33 -3.68
CA ALA A 460 34.04 -24.17 -3.78
C ALA A 460 33.42 -23.04 -4.62
N ILE A 461 32.92 -23.37 -5.82
CA ILE A 461 32.20 -22.44 -6.69
C ILE A 461 30.98 -21.86 -5.95
N SER A 462 30.17 -22.70 -5.28
CA SER A 462 28.98 -22.24 -4.54
C SER A 462 29.31 -21.30 -3.37
N MET A 463 30.48 -21.42 -2.75
CA MET A 463 30.92 -20.53 -1.67
C MET A 463 31.51 -19.21 -2.20
N LEU A 464 32.21 -19.25 -3.33
CA LEU A 464 32.74 -18.07 -4.04
C LEU A 464 31.65 -17.23 -4.72
N THR A 465 30.53 -17.85 -5.12
CA THR A 465 29.41 -17.21 -5.83
C THR A 465 28.18 -16.92 -4.95
N ASP A 466 28.24 -17.21 -3.66
CA ASP A 466 27.13 -16.92 -2.73
C ASP A 466 26.73 -15.44 -2.78
N ARG A 467 25.41 -15.20 -2.82
CA ARG A 467 24.85 -13.86 -2.80
C ARG A 467 25.23 -13.12 -1.53
N LYS A 468 25.26 -13.77 -0.35
CA LYS A 468 25.55 -13.07 0.91
C LYS A 468 27.01 -12.64 0.99
N THR A 469 27.97 -13.50 0.65
CA THR A 469 29.40 -13.11 0.59
C THR A 469 29.61 -11.98 -0.40
N ARG A 470 29.02 -12.04 -1.60
CA ARG A 470 29.11 -10.96 -2.61
C ARG A 470 28.50 -9.65 -2.13
N ASP A 471 27.30 -9.68 -1.56
CA ASP A 471 26.61 -8.46 -1.11
C ASP A 471 27.36 -7.83 0.10
N LEU A 472 27.99 -8.62 0.98
CA LEU A 472 28.91 -8.15 2.03
C LEU A 472 30.22 -7.53 1.48
N ILE A 473 30.80 -8.12 0.43
CA ILE A 473 31.95 -7.54 -0.28
C ILE A 473 31.57 -6.18 -0.89
N MET A 474 30.38 -6.06 -1.48
CA MET A 474 29.90 -4.78 -2.05
C MET A 474 29.66 -3.71 -0.98
N ILE A 475 29.19 -4.07 0.22
CA ILE A 475 29.05 -3.16 1.38
C ILE A 475 30.40 -2.56 1.81
N LEU A 476 31.46 -3.38 1.83
CA LEU A 476 32.81 -2.95 2.20
C LEU A 476 33.53 -2.17 1.10
N ASN A 477 33.23 -2.48 -0.16
CA ASN A 477 33.92 -1.90 -1.30
C ASN A 477 33.29 -0.58 -1.77
N SER A 478 31.95 -0.43 -1.72
CA SER A 478 31.23 0.71 -2.30
C SER A 478 30.25 1.37 -1.34
N LYS A 479 30.49 2.64 -1.00
CA LYS A 479 29.57 3.46 -0.20
C LYS A 479 28.18 3.54 -0.83
N ARG A 480 28.10 3.71 -2.16
CA ARG A 480 26.81 3.82 -2.88
C ARG A 480 25.94 2.56 -2.74
N PHE A 481 26.54 1.38 -2.64
CA PHE A 481 25.79 0.14 -2.43
C PHE A 481 25.23 0.05 -1.02
N LEU A 482 26.05 0.36 0.00
CA LEU A 482 25.61 0.43 1.40
C LEU A 482 24.49 1.46 1.58
N ASP A 483 24.66 2.68 1.07
CA ASP A 483 23.67 3.76 1.19
C ASP A 483 22.34 3.36 0.52
N ARG A 484 22.38 2.76 -0.68
CA ARG A 484 21.17 2.24 -1.36
C ARG A 484 20.50 1.11 -0.56
N LEU A 485 21.26 0.17 -0.02
CA LEU A 485 20.72 -0.98 0.72
C LEU A 485 20.08 -0.54 2.04
N VAL A 486 20.69 0.42 2.74
CA VAL A 486 20.11 1.07 3.93
C VAL A 486 18.80 1.76 3.56
N LEU A 487 18.78 2.60 2.52
CA LEU A 487 17.57 3.29 2.05
C LEU A 487 16.44 2.31 1.72
N THR A 488 16.69 1.24 0.94
CA THR A 488 15.65 0.26 0.60
C THR A 488 15.10 -0.50 1.82
N LEU A 489 15.89 -0.69 2.88
CA LEU A 489 15.43 -1.30 4.14
C LEU A 489 14.67 -0.29 5.01
N GLU A 490 15.13 0.97 5.06
CA GLU A 490 14.44 2.06 5.75
C GLU A 490 13.12 2.42 5.09
N GLU A 491 13.02 2.40 3.76
CA GLU A 491 11.78 2.57 3.00
C GLU A 491 10.74 1.50 3.36
N LYS A 492 11.14 0.22 3.43
CA LYS A 492 10.26 -0.87 3.89
C LYS A 492 9.75 -0.64 5.32
N LYS A 493 10.64 -0.25 6.24
CA LYS A 493 10.32 0.08 7.64
C LYS A 493 9.39 1.30 7.75
N ASN A 494 9.68 2.35 7.00
CA ASN A 494 8.90 3.59 6.98
C ASN A 494 7.52 3.40 6.32
N HIS A 495 7.39 2.48 5.37
CA HIS A 495 6.10 2.10 4.80
C HIS A 495 5.20 1.39 5.83
N GLU A 496 5.77 0.50 6.66
CA GLU A 496 5.06 -0.11 7.81
C GLU A 496 4.61 0.95 8.84
N VAL A 497 5.48 1.93 9.15
CA VAL A 497 5.15 3.06 10.06
C VAL A 497 3.99 3.90 9.51
N LYS A 498 4.06 4.35 8.25
CA LYS A 498 2.99 5.12 7.59
C LYS A 498 1.65 4.38 7.58
N LEU A 499 1.66 3.05 7.42
CA LEU A 499 0.45 2.24 7.51
C LEU A 499 -0.13 2.21 8.94
N ARG A 500 0.71 2.15 9.99
CA ARG A 500 0.26 2.30 11.39
C ARG A 500 -0.28 3.69 11.70
N GLU A 501 0.36 4.75 11.17
CA GLU A 501 -0.11 6.13 11.34
C GLU A 501 -1.51 6.30 10.74
N SER A 502 -1.71 5.83 9.49
CA SER A 502 -3.05 5.88 8.86
C SER A 502 -4.11 5.06 9.61
N LEU A 503 -3.73 3.95 10.27
CA LEU A 503 -4.63 3.17 11.13
C LEU A 503 -5.06 3.98 12.36
N ASN A 504 -4.15 4.73 12.98
CA ASN A 504 -4.47 5.64 14.08
C ASN A 504 -5.47 6.72 13.63
N ASP A 505 -5.26 7.34 12.46
CA ASP A 505 -6.18 8.34 11.90
C ASP A 505 -7.59 7.76 11.64
N LEU A 506 -7.67 6.53 11.09
CA LEU A 506 -8.94 5.83 10.93
C LEU A 506 -9.61 5.52 12.29
N SER A 507 -8.83 5.27 13.34
CA SER A 507 -9.37 5.02 14.70
C SER A 507 -9.99 6.29 15.30
N VAL A 508 -9.37 7.46 15.13
CA VAL A 508 -9.93 8.76 15.53
C VAL A 508 -11.25 9.00 14.76
N ARG A 509 -11.22 8.84 13.44
CA ARG A 509 -12.39 9.02 12.57
C ARG A 509 -13.55 8.06 12.88
N ARG A 510 -13.26 6.84 13.34
CA ARG A 510 -14.27 5.90 13.86
C ARG A 510 -14.95 6.46 15.10
N VAL A 511 -14.18 6.96 16.07
CA VAL A 511 -14.72 7.56 17.31
C VAL A 511 -15.55 8.80 17.00
N GLU A 512 -15.12 9.66 16.08
CA GLU A 512 -15.89 10.80 15.60
C GLU A 512 -17.26 10.37 15.04
N LEU A 513 -17.28 9.42 14.09
CA LEU A 513 -18.53 8.95 13.49
C LEU A 513 -19.42 8.23 14.51
N GLN A 514 -18.84 7.44 15.41
CA GLN A 514 -19.58 6.80 16.51
C GLN A 514 -20.22 7.86 17.43
N ASN A 515 -19.53 8.96 17.73
CA ASN A 515 -20.10 10.10 18.48
C ASN A 515 -21.23 10.80 17.69
N THR A 516 -21.12 10.95 16.36
CA THR A 516 -22.24 11.48 15.55
C THR A 516 -23.45 10.54 15.52
N LEU A 517 -23.24 9.22 15.56
CA LEU A 517 -24.32 8.23 15.66
C LEU A 517 -24.99 8.29 17.05
N SER A 518 -24.18 8.30 18.12
CA SER A 518 -24.67 8.38 19.50
C SER A 518 -25.41 9.69 19.84
N SER A 519 -25.14 10.78 19.11
CA SER A 519 -25.83 12.07 19.28
C SER A 519 -27.02 12.29 18.32
N SER A 520 -27.18 11.44 17.29
CA SER A 520 -28.33 11.46 16.38
C SER A 520 -29.40 10.42 16.76
N TRP A 521 -28.99 9.24 17.27
CA TRP A 521 -29.93 8.19 17.71
C TRP A 521 -30.99 8.67 18.71
N PRO A 522 -30.65 9.43 19.79
CA PRO A 522 -31.65 9.89 20.76
C PRO A 522 -32.67 10.86 20.15
N LYS A 523 -32.28 11.62 19.13
CA LYS A 523 -33.19 12.54 18.41
C LYS A 523 -34.19 11.78 17.57
N HIS A 524 -33.75 10.72 16.89
CA HIS A 524 -34.61 9.82 16.13
C HIS A 524 -35.61 9.08 17.03
N GLU A 525 -35.18 8.54 18.18
CA GLU A 525 -36.12 7.87 19.09
C GLU A 525 -37.06 8.87 19.79
N ALA A 526 -36.61 10.08 20.15
CA ALA A 526 -37.49 11.12 20.66
C ALA A 526 -38.55 11.56 19.62
N ALA A 527 -38.17 11.68 18.35
CA ALA A 527 -39.11 11.99 17.25
C ALA A 527 -40.13 10.85 17.05
N ILE A 528 -39.71 9.58 17.14
CA ILE A 528 -40.62 8.43 17.14
C ILE A 528 -41.55 8.49 18.36
N ALA A 529 -41.01 8.64 19.57
CA ALA A 529 -41.77 8.61 20.82
C ALA A 529 -42.85 9.71 20.87
N LYS A 530 -42.49 10.97 20.55
CA LYS A 530 -43.45 12.07 20.42
C LYS A 530 -44.51 11.79 19.36
N THR A 531 -44.17 11.10 18.26
CA THR A 531 -45.13 10.69 17.23
C THR A 531 -46.05 9.55 17.71
N ARG A 532 -45.55 8.59 18.49
CA ARG A 532 -46.36 7.55 19.16
C ARG A 532 -47.36 8.19 20.14
N GLU A 533 -46.90 9.12 20.98
CA GLU A 533 -47.73 9.82 21.97
C GLU A 533 -48.80 10.70 21.32
N LEU A 534 -48.45 11.53 20.33
CA LEU A 534 -49.42 12.35 19.60
C LEU A 534 -50.48 11.49 18.89
N LYS A 535 -50.09 10.31 18.38
CA LYS A 535 -51.03 9.36 17.79
C LYS A 535 -52.02 8.84 18.83
N THR A 536 -51.55 8.31 19.96
CA THR A 536 -52.43 7.75 21.01
C THR A 536 -53.31 8.82 21.66
N LEU A 537 -52.79 10.05 21.82
CA LEU A 537 -53.56 11.22 22.27
C LEU A 537 -54.74 11.50 21.33
N CYS A 538 -54.49 11.57 20.02
CA CYS A 538 -55.52 11.82 19.01
C CYS A 538 -56.55 10.68 18.94
N GLU A 539 -56.12 9.41 18.93
CA GLU A 539 -57.02 8.25 18.90
C GLU A 539 -57.92 8.19 20.15
N THR A 540 -57.34 8.39 21.35
CA THR A 540 -58.09 8.39 22.62
C THR A 540 -59.09 9.55 22.69
N THR A 541 -58.66 10.75 22.29
CA THR A 541 -59.52 11.96 22.29
C THR A 541 -60.65 11.83 21.25
N LEU A 542 -60.37 11.27 20.07
CA LEU A 542 -61.40 11.08 19.07
C LEU A 542 -62.38 9.97 19.47
N SER A 543 -61.91 8.88 20.07
CA SER A 543 -62.79 7.82 20.61
C SER A 543 -63.79 8.38 21.65
N SER A 544 -63.34 9.21 22.60
CA SER A 544 -64.25 9.83 23.57
C SER A 544 -65.23 10.83 22.93
N LEU A 545 -64.86 11.47 21.81
CA LEU A 545 -65.74 12.33 21.01
C LEU A 545 -66.72 11.56 20.09
N PHE A 546 -66.60 10.23 19.99
CA PHE A 546 -67.51 9.34 19.27
C PHE A 546 -68.06 8.22 20.18
N ASP A 547 -68.43 8.56 21.41
CA ASP A 547 -69.13 7.69 22.36
C ASP A 547 -68.37 6.37 22.70
N GLY A 548 -67.04 6.40 22.65
CA GLY A 548 -66.17 5.24 22.92
C GLY A 548 -65.88 4.35 21.70
N ARG A 549 -66.36 4.73 20.51
CA ARG A 549 -66.10 4.02 19.25
C ARG A 549 -64.59 4.05 18.92
N PRO A 550 -63.96 2.92 18.56
CA PRO A 550 -62.53 2.90 18.24
C PRO A 550 -62.21 3.76 17.02
N VAL A 551 -61.13 4.55 17.13
CA VAL A 551 -60.61 5.42 16.07
C VAL A 551 -59.14 5.06 15.86
N ASN A 552 -58.76 4.77 14.62
CA ASN A 552 -57.37 4.44 14.26
C ASN A 552 -56.81 5.50 13.31
N ILE A 553 -55.59 5.96 13.56
CA ILE A 553 -54.82 6.74 12.60
C ILE A 553 -54.02 5.77 11.74
N ILE A 554 -54.24 5.82 10.42
CA ILE A 554 -53.71 4.89 9.42
C ILE A 554 -52.83 5.57 8.37
N GLY A 555 -52.05 4.76 7.65
CA GLY A 555 -51.05 5.18 6.66
C GLY A 555 -49.61 4.89 7.12
N GLU A 556 -48.65 5.50 6.45
CA GLU A 556 -47.20 5.30 6.63
C GLU A 556 -46.69 5.56 8.06
N ILE A 557 -47.42 6.37 8.84
CA ILE A 557 -47.18 6.50 10.29
C ILE A 557 -47.09 5.12 10.98
N ASN A 558 -47.94 4.15 10.61
CA ASN A 558 -47.95 2.84 11.25
C ASN A 558 -46.78 1.94 10.80
N THR A 559 -46.20 2.15 9.61
CA THR A 559 -45.02 1.38 9.18
C THR A 559 -43.74 1.96 9.78
N LEU A 560 -43.63 3.29 9.93
CA LEU A 560 -42.50 3.91 10.64
C LEU A 560 -42.51 3.59 12.15
N LEU A 561 -43.69 3.63 12.78
CA LEU A 561 -43.83 3.38 14.22
C LEU A 561 -43.67 1.90 14.62
N THR A 562 -43.87 0.95 13.70
CA THR A 562 -43.62 -0.49 13.93
C THR A 562 -42.23 -0.94 13.51
N ALA A 563 -41.65 -0.41 12.43
CA ALA A 563 -40.28 -0.74 12.02
C ALA A 563 -39.24 -0.43 13.12
N SER A 564 -39.50 0.59 13.93
CA SER A 564 -38.75 1.03 15.12
C SER A 564 -39.05 0.24 16.40
N ILE A 565 -39.73 -0.91 16.29
CA ILE A 565 -39.89 -1.92 17.37
C ILE A 565 -39.16 -3.22 17.00
N SER A 566 -38.76 -3.36 15.73
CA SER A 566 -38.10 -4.54 15.14
C SER A 566 -36.61 -4.33 14.84
N SER A 567 -36.00 -3.30 15.43
CA SER A 567 -34.60 -2.87 15.20
C SER A 567 -33.97 -2.34 16.48
#